data_AF-A0A060SAL4-F1
#
_entry.id   AF-A0A060SAL4-F1
#
_cell.length_a   1.000
_cell.length_b   1.000
_cell.length_c   1.000
_cell.angle_alpha   90.00
_cell.angle_beta   90.00
_cell.angle_gamma   90.00
#
_symmetry.space_group_name_H-M   'P 1'
#
loop_
_entity.id
_entity.type
_entity.pdbx_description
1 polymer ?
#
loop_
_entity_poly.entity_id
_entity_poly.type
_entity_poly.pdbx_seq_one_letter_code
_entity_poly.pdbx_strand_id
1 'polypeptide(L)'
;MPNQQIESATPTRLHAISTKLLSRKLRVAGRLLHHDTENSTILIHDGEDALLVDVSLCLSPGASSPWLREPGTIVMALGYLELLERSVPLPVLSAHAPDVAVNPRLVLKAIVAQEARDLDMAVWNKAIDAREEVTARETSQQQNEGH
;
A
#
# COMPACT_ATOMS: atom_id res chain seq x y z
N MET A 1 9.08 -17.59 -26.82
CA MET A 1 8.47 -16.48 -26.06
C MET A 1 8.43 -16.89 -24.61
N PRO A 2 9.24 -16.30 -23.71
CA PRO A 2 9.15 -16.64 -22.29
C PRO A 2 7.75 -16.30 -21.78
N ASN A 3 7.15 -17.25 -21.07
CA ASN A 3 5.81 -17.15 -20.52
C ASN A 3 5.82 -16.04 -19.45
N GLN A 4 5.34 -14.84 -19.78
CA GLN A 4 5.16 -13.75 -18.82
C GLN A 4 4.03 -14.14 -17.85
N GLN A 5 4.37 -14.93 -16.84
CA GLN A 5 3.45 -15.16 -15.73
C GLN A 5 3.28 -13.83 -15.01
N ILE A 6 2.11 -13.23 -15.15
CA ILE A 6 1.75 -11.96 -14.51
C ILE A 6 1.77 -12.22 -12.99
N GLU A 7 2.76 -11.68 -12.31
CA GLU A 7 2.82 -11.73 -10.85
C GLU A 7 1.55 -11.09 -10.28
N SER A 8 0.82 -11.86 -9.45
CA SER A 8 -0.38 -11.38 -8.78
C SER A 8 0.01 -10.50 -7.60
N ALA A 9 -0.63 -9.34 -7.48
CA ALA A 9 -0.40 -8.44 -6.36
C ALA A 9 -1.08 -8.99 -5.10
N THR A 10 -0.30 -9.20 -4.05
CA THR A 10 -0.80 -9.76 -2.79
C THR A 10 -1.53 -8.68 -2.00
N PRO A 11 -2.84 -8.82 -1.71
CA PRO A 11 -3.56 -7.85 -0.90
C PRO A 11 -2.99 -7.82 0.52
N THR A 12 -2.56 -6.65 0.98
CA THR A 12 -1.76 -6.49 2.21
C THR A 12 -2.29 -5.31 3.02
N ARG A 13 -2.41 -5.50 4.34
CA ARG A 13 -2.78 -4.44 5.29
C ARG A 13 -1.58 -3.55 5.57
N LEU A 14 -1.81 -2.27 5.88
CA LEU A 14 -0.69 -1.34 6.12
C LEU A 14 0.17 -1.75 7.32
N HIS A 15 -0.44 -2.21 8.42
CA HIS A 15 0.30 -2.70 9.60
C HIS A 15 1.23 -3.89 9.31
N ALA A 16 0.92 -4.68 8.29
CA ALA A 16 1.69 -5.88 7.95
C ALA A 16 2.93 -5.55 7.08
N ILE A 17 3.04 -4.30 6.64
CA ILE A 17 4.12 -3.85 5.77
C ILE A 17 5.43 -3.80 6.57
N SER A 18 6.39 -4.58 6.09
CA SER A 18 7.72 -4.67 6.68
C SER A 18 8.75 -5.01 5.62
N THR A 19 10.02 -5.00 6.01
CA THR A 19 11.14 -5.39 5.13
C THR A 19 11.06 -6.84 4.63
N LYS A 20 10.21 -7.69 5.24
CA LYS A 20 9.96 -9.06 4.76
C LYS A 20 9.21 -9.09 3.42
N LEU A 21 8.52 -8.01 3.07
CA LEU A 21 7.74 -7.87 1.84
C LEU A 21 8.49 -7.10 0.75
N LEU A 22 9.79 -6.86 0.90
CA LEU A 22 10.58 -6.16 -0.12
C LEU A 22 10.57 -6.90 -1.45
N SER A 23 10.52 -6.12 -2.53
CA SER A 23 10.45 -6.57 -3.91
C SER A 23 9.22 -7.44 -4.22
N ARG A 24 8.21 -7.46 -3.34
CA ARG A 24 6.93 -8.13 -3.60
C ARG A 24 5.95 -7.15 -4.23
N LYS A 25 5.16 -7.66 -5.16
CA LYS A 25 4.02 -6.93 -5.70
C LYS A 25 2.88 -6.95 -4.69
N LEU A 26 2.51 -5.79 -4.17
CA LEU A 26 1.47 -5.62 -3.15
C LEU A 26 0.27 -4.88 -3.72
N ARG A 27 -0.91 -5.16 -3.14
CA ARG A 27 -2.12 -4.36 -3.31
C ARG A 27 -2.53 -3.85 -1.93
N VAL A 28 -2.47 -2.55 -1.73
CA VAL A 28 -2.77 -1.90 -0.44
C VAL A 28 -3.91 -0.91 -0.63
N ALA A 29 -4.59 -0.59 0.47
CA ALA A 29 -5.57 0.47 0.50
C ALA A 29 -5.38 1.29 1.79
N GLY A 30 -5.71 2.58 1.72
CA GLY A 30 -5.62 3.49 2.86
C GLY A 30 -6.26 4.83 2.54
N ARG A 31 -6.40 5.67 3.55
CA ARG A 31 -6.91 7.04 3.42
C ARG A 31 -5.77 7.98 3.07
N LEU A 32 -5.97 8.85 2.09
CA LEU A 32 -4.99 9.86 1.70
C LEU A 32 -4.78 10.87 2.82
N LEU A 33 -3.55 11.00 3.30
CA LEU A 33 -3.18 11.95 4.35
C LEU A 33 -2.47 13.18 3.79
N HIS A 34 -1.58 12.96 2.82
CA HIS A 34 -0.79 14.02 2.19
C HIS A 34 -0.41 13.64 0.76
N HIS A 35 -0.24 14.64 -0.10
CA HIS A 35 0.27 14.48 -1.45
C HIS A 35 1.39 15.51 -1.69
N ASP A 36 2.59 14.99 -1.91
CA ASP A 36 3.75 15.75 -2.35
C ASP A 36 3.79 15.75 -3.89
N THR A 37 3.48 16.90 -4.47
CA THR A 37 3.43 17.08 -5.93
C THR A 37 4.83 17.12 -6.55
N GLU A 38 5.86 17.56 -5.81
CA GLU A 38 7.23 17.66 -6.32
C GLU A 38 7.82 16.27 -6.51
N ASN A 39 7.65 15.40 -5.52
CA ASN A 39 8.18 14.03 -5.55
C ASN A 39 7.15 13.01 -6.07
N SER A 40 5.97 13.45 -6.52
CA SER A 40 4.86 12.58 -6.95
C SER A 40 4.59 11.44 -5.97
N THR A 41 4.61 11.75 -4.68
CA THR A 41 4.47 10.78 -3.59
C THR A 41 3.23 11.12 -2.78
N ILE A 42 2.47 10.11 -2.39
CA ILE A 42 1.36 10.25 -1.45
C ILE A 42 1.66 9.51 -0.16
N LEU A 43 1.10 9.98 0.94
CA LEU A 43 1.08 9.30 2.22
C LEU A 43 -0.35 8.78 2.44
N ILE A 44 -0.51 7.47 2.55
CA ILE A 44 -1.80 6.84 2.90
C ILE A 44 -1.71 6.20 4.28
N HIS A 45 -2.83 6.15 5.01
CA HIS A 45 -2.87 5.56 6.34
C HIS A 45 -4.12 4.71 6.59
N ASP A 46 -4.04 3.82 7.57
CA ASP A 46 -5.13 3.01 8.11
C ASP A 46 -4.87 2.75 9.59
N GLY A 47 -5.70 3.36 10.45
CA GLY A 47 -5.41 3.45 11.88
C GLY A 47 -4.13 4.25 12.14
N GLU A 48 -3.21 3.65 12.91
CA GLU A 48 -1.92 4.22 13.31
C GLU A 48 -0.81 3.91 12.29
N ASP A 49 -1.07 3.11 11.25
CA ASP A 49 -0.07 2.71 10.27
C ASP A 49 -0.17 3.53 8.99
N ALA A 50 0.98 3.97 8.47
CA ALA A 50 1.04 4.73 7.23
C ALA A 50 2.16 4.27 6.29
N LEU A 51 1.93 4.49 4.98
CA LEU A 51 2.82 4.09 3.90
C LEU A 51 3.00 5.22 2.89
N LEU A 52 4.25 5.47 2.52
CA LEU A 52 4.59 6.31 1.37
C LEU A 52 4.40 5.52 0.08
N VAL A 53 3.69 6.12 -0.88
CA VAL A 53 3.41 5.54 -2.19
C VAL A 53 3.89 6.50 -3.27
N ASP A 54 4.88 6.09 -4.04
CA ASP A 54 5.30 6.82 -5.24
C ASP A 54 4.30 6.54 -6.35
N VAL A 55 3.60 7.60 -6.79
CA VAL A 55 2.56 7.55 -7.82
C VAL A 55 3.01 8.16 -9.14
N SER A 56 4.31 8.43 -9.33
CA SER A 56 4.87 9.07 -10.54
C SER A 56 4.45 8.37 -11.84
N LEU A 57 4.31 7.04 -11.84
CA LEU A 57 3.86 6.26 -12.99
C LEU A 57 2.35 6.26 -13.20
N CYS A 58 1.57 6.64 -12.18
CA CYS A 58 0.11 6.65 -12.21
C CYS A 58 -0.45 8.01 -12.68
N LEU A 59 0.36 9.07 -12.65
CA LEU A 59 -0.06 10.41 -13.04
C LEU A 59 0.05 10.60 -14.55
N SER A 60 -1.06 10.90 -15.21
CA SER A 60 -1.07 11.30 -16.62
C SER A 60 -0.98 12.82 -16.75
N PRO A 61 -0.02 13.39 -17.50
CA PRO A 61 0.17 14.84 -17.61
C PRO A 61 -1.04 15.64 -18.10
N GLY A 62 -2.01 14.98 -18.74
CA GLY A 62 -3.23 15.57 -19.28
C GLY A 62 -4.52 15.22 -18.51
N ALA A 63 -4.46 14.40 -17.46
CA ALA A 63 -5.63 14.00 -16.70
C ALA A 63 -5.60 14.61 -15.30
N SER A 64 -6.68 15.28 -14.92
CA SER A 64 -6.87 15.66 -13.52
C SER A 64 -7.03 14.40 -12.68
N SER A 65 -6.37 14.36 -11.52
CA SER A 65 -6.59 13.36 -10.48
C SER A 65 -7.16 14.05 -9.24
N PRO A 66 -8.48 14.35 -9.20
CA PRO A 66 -9.09 15.13 -8.12
C PRO A 66 -8.85 14.52 -6.73
N TRP A 67 -8.84 13.19 -6.67
CA TRP A 67 -8.62 12.42 -5.44
C TRP A 67 -7.30 12.75 -4.73
N LEU A 68 -6.28 13.26 -5.44
CA LEU A 68 -5.01 13.70 -4.83
C LEU A 68 -5.13 14.98 -4.00
N ARG A 69 -6.22 15.74 -4.16
CA ARG A 69 -6.46 17.02 -3.49
C ARG A 69 -7.44 16.91 -2.32
N GLU A 70 -7.98 15.73 -2.09
CA GLU A 70 -9.06 15.49 -1.11
C GLU A 70 -8.52 14.60 0.03
N PRO A 71 -8.08 15.19 1.16
CA PRO A 71 -7.66 14.42 2.33
C PRO A 71 -8.79 13.51 2.81
N GLY A 72 -8.43 12.30 3.25
CA GLY A 72 -9.36 11.28 3.73
C GLY A 72 -9.94 10.38 2.64
N THR A 73 -9.76 10.72 1.36
CA THR A 73 -10.17 9.89 0.22
C THR A 73 -9.47 8.53 0.27
N ILE A 74 -10.23 7.46 0.08
CA ILE A 74 -9.70 6.10 0.10
C ILE A 74 -9.01 5.83 -1.24
N VAL A 75 -7.74 5.49 -1.17
CA VAL A 75 -6.89 5.19 -2.32
C VAL A 75 -6.49 3.72 -2.24
N MET A 76 -6.62 3.04 -3.38
CA MET A 76 -6.07 1.71 -3.57
C MET A 76 -4.85 1.83 -4.48
N ALA A 77 -3.73 1.28 -4.01
CA ALA A 77 -2.47 1.28 -4.75
C ALA A 77 -1.99 -0.16 -4.96
N LEU A 78 -1.39 -0.40 -6.13
CA LEU A 78 -0.78 -1.65 -6.51
C LEU A 78 0.61 -1.36 -7.08
N GLY A 79 1.62 -2.03 -6.55
CA GLY A 79 3.01 -1.67 -6.80
C GLY A 79 4.01 -2.63 -6.17
N TYR A 80 5.29 -2.30 -6.27
CA TYR A 80 6.37 -3.05 -5.63
C TYR A 80 6.87 -2.31 -4.40
N LEU A 81 7.03 -3.03 -3.29
CA LEU A 81 7.58 -2.44 -2.07
C LEU A 81 9.10 -2.37 -2.18
N GLU A 82 9.65 -1.18 -1.97
CA GLU A 82 11.08 -0.92 -2.04
C GLU A 82 11.60 -0.30 -0.73
N LEU A 83 12.88 -0.57 -0.45
CA LEU A 83 13.61 0.06 0.63
C LEU A 83 14.57 1.07 0.03
N LEU A 84 14.38 2.35 0.36
CA LEU A 84 15.27 3.40 -0.07
C LEU A 84 16.55 3.42 0.78
N GLU A 85 17.66 3.77 0.13
CA GLU A 85 18.94 3.98 0.79
C GLU A 85 18.87 5.16 1.77
N ARG A 86 18.11 6.20 1.41
CA ARG A 86 17.90 7.41 2.20
C ARG A 86 16.43 7.57 2.59
N SER A 87 16.19 8.13 3.77
CA SER A 87 14.83 8.48 4.20
C SER A 87 14.26 9.61 3.36
N VAL A 88 13.02 9.47 2.93
CA VAL A 88 12.23 10.55 2.32
C VAL A 88 11.82 11.53 3.42
N PRO A 89 11.86 12.85 3.17
CA PRO A 89 11.33 13.82 4.11
C PRO A 89 9.85 13.54 4.39
N LEU A 90 9.49 13.44 5.66
CA LEU A 90 8.08 13.28 6.04
C LEU A 90 7.36 14.63 5.93
N PRO A 91 6.14 14.65 5.42
CA PRO A 91 5.37 15.88 5.32
C PRO A 91 5.02 16.41 6.71
N VAL A 92 5.03 17.73 6.87
CA VAL A 92 4.50 18.37 8.07
C VAL A 92 2.98 18.29 8.00
N LEU A 93 2.41 17.43 8.83
CA LEU A 93 0.96 17.25 8.91
C LEU A 93 0.34 18.35 9.77
N SER A 94 -0.94 18.66 9.51
CA SER A 94 -1.70 19.59 10.35
C SER A 94 -1.84 19.05 11.78
N ALA A 95 -2.02 19.92 12.77
CA ALA A 95 -2.23 19.51 14.16
C ALA A 95 -3.50 18.65 14.39
N HIS A 96 -4.40 18.58 13.41
CA HIS A 96 -5.61 17.76 13.44
C HIS A 96 -5.46 16.43 12.69
N ALA A 97 -4.29 16.17 12.08
CA ALA A 97 -4.03 14.90 11.44
C ALA A 97 -3.88 13.78 12.50
N PRO A 98 -4.27 12.54 12.18
CA PRO A 98 -3.98 11.40 13.03
C PRO A 98 -2.47 11.25 13.25
N ASP A 99 -2.09 10.80 14.44
CA ASP A 99 -0.74 10.35 14.72
C ASP A 99 -0.53 9.00 14.03
N VAL A 100 0.46 8.92 13.13
CA VAL A 100 0.70 7.75 12.30
C VAL A 100 2.18 7.38 12.30
N ALA A 101 2.44 6.10 12.53
CA ALA A 101 3.74 5.49 12.35
C ALA A 101 4.02 5.28 10.86
N VAL A 102 5.04 5.96 10.35
CA VAL A 102 5.51 5.81 8.96
C VAL A 102 7.00 5.50 8.96
N ASN A 103 7.39 4.48 8.20
CA ASN A 103 8.79 4.23 7.92
C ASN A 103 9.22 5.04 6.69
N PRO A 104 10.04 6.09 6.82
CA PRO A 104 10.37 7.00 5.72
C PRO A 104 11.26 6.37 4.64
N ARG A 105 11.70 5.13 4.83
CA ARG A 105 12.52 4.39 3.86
C ARG A 105 11.73 3.33 3.10
N LEU A 106 10.57 2.92 3.58
CA LEU A 106 9.71 1.97 2.88
C LEU A 106 8.75 2.74 1.98
N VAL A 107 8.87 2.51 0.68
CA VAL A 107 8.04 3.17 -0.33
C VAL A 107 7.44 2.11 -1.25
N LEU A 108 6.15 2.21 -1.51
CA LEU A 108 5.49 1.43 -2.55
C LEU A 108 5.62 2.17 -3.89
N LYS A 109 6.38 1.61 -4.84
CA LYS A 109 6.41 2.09 -6.23
C LYS A 109 5.12 1.65 -6.94
N ALA A 110 4.12 2.54 -6.97
CA ALA A 110 2.83 2.22 -7.57
C ALA A 110 2.94 2.14 -9.09
N ILE A 111 2.39 1.06 -9.64
CA ILE A 111 2.11 0.94 -11.07
C ILE A 111 0.64 1.26 -11.37
N VAL A 112 -0.23 1.14 -10.37
CA VAL A 112 -1.63 1.57 -10.40
C VAL A 112 -1.96 2.22 -9.07
N ALA A 113 -2.54 3.41 -9.11
CA ALA A 113 -3.13 4.08 -7.96
C ALA A 113 -4.45 4.71 -8.40
N GLN A 114 -5.52 4.43 -7.66
CA GLN A 114 -6.83 4.93 -7.98
C GLN A 114 -7.65 5.20 -6.72
N GLU A 115 -8.58 6.12 -6.85
CA GLU A 115 -9.63 6.32 -5.86
C GLU A 115 -10.52 5.07 -5.75
N ALA A 116 -10.89 4.71 -4.52
CA ALA A 116 -11.76 3.59 -4.20
C ALA A 116 -12.88 4.05 -3.25
N ARG A 117 -13.75 4.94 -3.74
CA ARG A 117 -14.82 5.62 -2.96
C ARG A 117 -15.69 4.67 -2.15
N ASP A 118 -16.03 3.54 -2.75
CA ASP A 118 -16.97 2.57 -2.18
C ASP A 118 -16.28 1.43 -1.42
N LEU A 119 -14.97 1.52 -1.21
CA LEU A 119 -14.23 0.51 -0.47
C LEU A 119 -14.46 0.70 1.04
N ASP A 120 -15.12 -0.27 1.66
CA ASP A 120 -15.16 -0.37 3.11
C ASP A 120 -13.83 -0.93 3.64
N MET A 121 -13.06 -0.09 4.34
CA MET A 121 -11.76 -0.45 4.90
C MET A 121 -11.83 -1.58 5.95
N ALA A 122 -12.92 -1.65 6.72
CA ALA A 122 -13.08 -2.71 7.71
C ALA A 122 -13.34 -4.07 7.03
N VAL A 123 -14.18 -4.09 5.98
CA VAL A 123 -14.41 -5.28 5.16
C VAL A 123 -13.13 -5.69 4.42
N TRP A 124 -12.38 -4.72 3.87
CA TRP A 124 -11.08 -4.96 3.23
C TRP A 124 -10.10 -5.66 4.18
N ASN A 125 -9.91 -5.11 5.38
CA ASN A 125 -8.99 -5.68 6.37
C ASN A 125 -9.43 -7.08 6.81
N LYS A 126 -10.72 -7.26 7.09
CA LYS A 126 -11.29 -8.57 7.47
C LYS A 126 -11.12 -9.62 6.37
N ALA A 127 -11.27 -9.23 5.11
CA ALA A 127 -11.07 -10.15 3.97
C ALA A 127 -9.60 -10.58 3.84
N ILE A 128 -8.65 -9.68 4.13
CA ILE A 128 -7.22 -10.03 4.15
C ILE A 128 -6.91 -10.97 5.32
N ASP A 129 -7.40 -10.68 6.53
CA ASP A 129 -7.26 -11.56 7.69
C ASP A 129 -7.74 -12.97 7.40
N ALA A 130 -8.97 -13.11 6.89
CA ALA A 130 -9.54 -14.40 6.54
C ALA A 130 -8.68 -15.17 5.51
N ARG A 131 -8.08 -14.46 4.54
CA ARG A 131 -7.17 -15.08 3.57
C ARG A 131 -5.89 -15.58 4.24
N GLU A 132 -5.27 -14.76 5.09
CA GLU A 132 -4.03 -15.09 5.79
C GLU A 132 -4.23 -16.31 6.71
N GLU A 133 -5.37 -16.40 7.40
CA GLU A 133 -5.73 -17.56 8.23
C GLU A 133 -5.83 -18.86 7.43
N VAL A 134 -6.45 -18.82 6.23
CA VAL A 134 -6.57 -20.00 5.36
C VAL A 134 -5.19 -20.45 4.89
N THR A 135 -4.35 -19.54 4.40
CA THR A 135 -2.98 -19.85 3.95
C THR A 135 -2.13 -20.44 5.08
N ALA A 136 -2.26 -19.94 6.31
CA ALA A 136 -1.53 -20.46 7.47
C ALA A 136 -1.94 -21.91 7.81
N ARG A 137 -3.22 -22.25 7.69
CA ARG A 137 -3.72 -23.61 7.93
C ARG A 137 -3.21 -24.61 6.88
N GLU A 138 -3.24 -24.24 5.61
CA GLU A 138 -2.73 -25.06 4.51
C GLU A 138 -1.24 -25.35 4.68
N THR A 139 -0.45 -24.33 5.04
CA THR A 139 0.99 -24.48 5.28
C THR A 139 1.28 -25.44 6.44
N SER A 140 0.45 -25.41 7.49
CA SER A 140 0.60 -26.28 8.67
C SER A 140 0.23 -27.75 8.37
N GLN A 141 -0.75 -27.99 7.49
CA GLN A 141 -1.15 -29.35 7.12
C GLN A 141 -0.10 -30.03 6.24
N GLN A 142 0.49 -29.31 5.28
CA GLN A 142 1.56 -29.85 4.42
C GLN A 142 2.82 -30.25 5.19
N GLN A 143 3.12 -29.58 6.31
CA GLN A 143 4.27 -29.93 7.14
C GLN A 143 4.07 -31.22 7.96
N ASN A 144 2.82 -31.54 8.31
CA ASN A 144 2.49 -32.73 9.10
C ASN A 144 2.39 -34.01 8.24
N GLU A 145 2.13 -33.89 6.93
CA GLU A 145 2.04 -35.03 6.01
C GLU A 145 3.39 -35.46 5.42
N GLY A 146 4.46 -34.69 5.67
CA GLY A 146 5.82 -34.95 5.17
C GLY A 146 6.75 -35.72 6.12
N HIS A 147 6.22 -36.31 7.19
CA HIS A 147 6.94 -37.16 8.16
C HIS A 147 6.33 -38.57 8.19
#